data_AF-A0A161SFS4-F1
#
_entry.id   AF-A0A161SFS4-F1
#
_cell.length_a   1.000
_cell.length_b   1.000
_cell.length_c   1.000
_cell.angle_alpha   90.00
_cell.angle_beta   90.00
_cell.angle_gamma   90.00
#
_symmetry.space_group_name_H-M   'P 1'
#
loop_
_entity.id
_entity.type
_entity.pdbx_description
1 polymer ?
#
loop_
_entity_poly.entity_id
_entity_poly.type
_entity_poly.pdbx_seq_one_letter_code
_entity_poly.pdbx_strand_id
1 'polypeptide(L)'
;MGYIWGLLAISAAVVSTVIALTLPHWGAPGRAELFARFSVAAGIAAVGSSLMYAIYELSGGVLALVVGDAFMVLGPGAMLLAMGALTGHLRAAVITVSVAVVLVSITTTVTDTRTSLLVKIAVLCVLCLGVAGQTRRAALTGFAGTTTLLVVNLGYATFCAGRIVAALTVGWESPLYRAVFSIVPTTAVGAIAVVATGLAVWQVLRSQGWSLRRRSDAPAEELVVEVAGWRVSLTDPADVRRAFGADTVSEIARDLETVGGALRRRAETTAVSFASSGELAAHLRLELEARGWSPTEIALLTVEPAVHPEEGASGAFRDSGHTDSGHGAD
;
A
#
# COMPACT_ATOMS: atom_id res chain seq x y z
N MET A 1 12.33 -5.93 -35.93
CA MET A 1 12.76 -7.30 -35.56
C MET A 1 13.59 -7.32 -34.28
N GLY A 2 14.78 -6.69 -34.21
CA GLY A 2 15.64 -6.76 -33.00
C GLY A 2 15.07 -6.17 -31.71
N TYR A 3 14.20 -5.15 -31.81
CA TYR A 3 13.55 -4.50 -30.66
C TYR A 3 12.52 -5.40 -29.96
N ILE A 4 11.89 -6.34 -30.68
CA ILE A 4 10.87 -7.26 -30.12
C ILE A 4 11.53 -8.27 -29.19
N TRP A 5 12.66 -8.84 -29.62
CA TRP A 5 13.44 -9.79 -28.81
C TRP A 5 14.08 -9.13 -27.58
N GLY A 6 14.54 -7.87 -27.73
CA GLY A 6 15.03 -7.08 -26.60
C GLY A 6 13.94 -6.81 -25.56
N LEU A 7 12.74 -6.41 -26.01
CA LEU A 7 11.57 -6.21 -25.14
C LEU A 7 11.16 -7.51 -24.43
N LEU A 8 11.19 -8.65 -25.13
CA LEU A 8 10.87 -9.98 -24.59
C LEU A 8 11.88 -10.45 -23.54
N ALA A 9 13.18 -10.27 -23.78
CA ALA A 9 14.22 -10.66 -22.83
C ALA A 9 14.17 -9.81 -21.55
N ILE A 10 13.99 -8.49 -21.69
CA ILE A 10 13.83 -7.56 -20.56
C ILE A 10 12.55 -7.92 -19.77
N SER A 11 11.46 -8.18 -20.49
CA SER A 11 10.18 -8.64 -19.96
C SER A 11 10.30 -9.92 -19.13
N ALA A 12 10.93 -10.97 -19.68
CA ALA A 12 11.10 -12.25 -19.01
C ALA A 12 12.05 -12.15 -17.79
N ALA A 13 13.11 -11.33 -17.88
CA ALA A 13 14.02 -11.08 -16.77
C ALA A 13 13.33 -10.33 -15.62
N VAL A 14 12.49 -9.33 -15.93
CA VAL A 14 11.69 -8.60 -14.93
C VAL A 14 10.70 -9.56 -14.27
N VAL A 15 9.92 -10.32 -15.04
CA VAL A 15 8.94 -11.30 -14.52
C VAL A 15 9.62 -12.36 -13.64
N SER A 16 10.76 -12.91 -14.05
CA SER A 16 11.48 -13.94 -13.29
C SER A 16 12.05 -13.40 -11.98
N THR A 17 12.61 -12.19 -12.01
CA THR A 17 13.11 -11.51 -10.79
C THR A 17 11.97 -11.25 -9.81
N VAL A 18 10.83 -10.84 -10.36
CA VAL A 18 9.61 -10.52 -9.62
C VAL A 18 8.96 -11.77 -8.98
N ILE A 19 8.90 -12.89 -9.70
CA ILE A 19 8.42 -14.19 -9.20
C ILE A 19 9.39 -14.76 -8.14
N ALA A 20 10.70 -14.70 -8.40
CA ALA A 20 11.72 -15.19 -7.46
C ALA A 20 11.73 -14.42 -6.13
N LEU A 21 11.37 -13.14 -6.15
CA LEU A 21 11.27 -12.30 -4.95
C LEU A 21 9.96 -12.51 -4.16
N THR A 22 8.91 -13.10 -4.76
CA THR A 22 7.57 -13.21 -4.15
C THR A 22 7.18 -14.61 -3.69
N LEU A 23 7.84 -15.66 -4.20
CA LEU A 23 7.55 -17.05 -3.81
C LEU A 23 7.80 -17.44 -2.33
N PRO A 24 8.67 -16.84 -1.50
CA PRO A 24 9.08 -17.50 -0.24
C PRO A 24 8.10 -17.46 0.96
N HIS A 25 6.90 -16.87 0.90
CA HIS A 25 6.16 -16.53 2.13
C HIS A 25 4.68 -16.97 2.14
N TRP A 26 4.45 -18.29 2.23
CA TRP A 26 3.13 -18.84 2.53
C TRP A 26 2.84 -18.71 4.04
N GLY A 27 2.40 -17.52 4.45
CA GLY A 27 1.77 -17.18 5.73
C GLY A 27 0.67 -16.14 5.50
N ALA A 28 -0.06 -15.71 6.55
CA ALA A 28 -1.01 -14.60 6.43
C ALA A 28 -0.23 -13.31 6.10
N PRO A 29 -0.27 -12.82 4.84
CA PRO A 29 0.66 -11.79 4.40
C PRO A 29 0.25 -10.44 4.99
N GLY A 30 1.22 -9.73 5.57
CA GLY A 30 1.04 -8.34 6.01
C GLY A 30 0.68 -7.41 4.84
N ARG A 31 0.29 -6.16 5.15
CA ARG A 31 -0.20 -5.23 4.12
C ARG A 31 0.89 -4.82 3.15
N ALA A 32 2.12 -4.64 3.64
CA ALA A 32 3.27 -4.30 2.81
C ALA A 32 3.63 -5.44 1.84
N GLU A 33 3.44 -6.69 2.28
CA GLU A 33 3.71 -7.86 1.45
C GLU A 33 2.68 -8.00 0.32
N LEU A 34 1.39 -7.84 0.63
CA LEU A 34 0.33 -7.79 -0.39
C LEU A 34 0.55 -6.66 -1.39
N PHE A 35 0.96 -5.48 -0.92
CA PHE A 35 1.34 -4.35 -1.79
C PHE A 35 2.46 -4.74 -2.75
N ALA A 36 3.53 -5.37 -2.24
CA ALA A 36 4.64 -5.83 -3.07
C ALA A 36 4.19 -6.84 -4.12
N ARG A 37 3.42 -7.86 -3.72
CA ARG A 37 2.88 -8.90 -4.63
C ARG A 37 2.00 -8.33 -5.73
N PHE A 38 1.12 -7.39 -5.41
CA PHE A 38 0.28 -6.74 -6.42
C PHE A 38 1.06 -5.77 -7.31
N SER A 39 2.06 -5.07 -6.79
CA SER A 39 2.94 -4.23 -7.60
C SER A 39 3.77 -5.06 -8.60
N VAL A 40 4.21 -6.23 -8.15
CA VAL A 40 4.82 -7.28 -8.95
C VAL A 40 3.88 -7.75 -10.06
N ALA A 41 2.64 -8.10 -9.72
CA ALA A 41 1.64 -8.51 -10.69
C ALA A 41 1.35 -7.41 -11.72
N ALA A 42 1.33 -6.14 -11.31
CA ALA A 42 1.20 -5.00 -12.22
C ALA A 42 2.34 -4.94 -13.25
N GLY A 43 3.58 -5.18 -12.82
CA GLY A 43 4.75 -5.27 -13.70
C GLY A 43 4.65 -6.43 -14.69
N ILE A 44 4.27 -7.63 -14.21
CA ILE A 44 4.04 -8.80 -15.07
C ILE A 44 2.94 -8.51 -16.09
N ALA A 45 1.85 -7.86 -15.68
CA ALA A 45 0.74 -7.51 -16.56
C ALA A 45 1.15 -6.50 -17.65
N ALA A 46 1.93 -5.47 -17.31
CA ALA A 46 2.43 -4.51 -18.31
C ALA A 46 3.30 -5.20 -19.39
N VAL A 47 4.17 -6.10 -18.94
CA VAL A 47 5.00 -6.95 -19.81
C VAL A 47 4.14 -7.88 -20.67
N GLY A 48 3.21 -8.61 -20.04
CA GLY A 48 2.32 -9.57 -20.71
C GLY A 48 1.46 -8.89 -21.76
N SER A 49 0.95 -7.70 -21.47
CA SER A 49 0.18 -6.89 -22.43
C SER A 49 1.02 -6.57 -23.67
N SER A 50 2.25 -6.07 -23.47
CA SER A 50 3.16 -5.72 -24.57
C SER A 50 3.50 -6.94 -25.45
N LEU A 51 3.76 -8.09 -24.82
CA LEU A 51 4.01 -9.34 -25.53
C LEU A 51 2.79 -9.79 -26.34
N MET A 52 1.60 -9.75 -25.75
CA MET A 52 0.37 -10.17 -26.42
C MET A 52 0.00 -9.28 -27.60
N TYR A 53 0.21 -7.97 -27.51
CA TYR A 53 0.05 -7.08 -28.66
C TYR A 53 1.06 -7.41 -29.78
N ALA A 54 2.31 -7.74 -29.44
CA ALA A 54 3.30 -8.17 -30.44
C ALA A 54 2.89 -9.49 -31.12
N ILE A 55 2.36 -10.47 -30.38
CA ILE A 55 1.84 -11.71 -30.97
C ILE A 55 0.61 -11.42 -31.83
N TYR A 56 -0.27 -10.52 -31.40
CA TYR A 56 -1.43 -10.12 -32.20
C TYR A 56 -1.02 -9.50 -33.54
N GLU A 57 -0.02 -8.61 -33.56
CA GLU A 57 0.50 -8.03 -34.81
C GLU A 57 1.06 -9.10 -35.77
N LEU A 58 1.64 -10.18 -35.25
CA LEU A 58 2.22 -11.25 -36.07
C LEU A 58 1.18 -12.29 -36.53
N SER A 59 0.20 -12.60 -35.68
CA SER A 59 -0.73 -13.73 -35.89
C SER A 59 -2.14 -13.30 -36.34
N GLY A 60 -2.53 -12.04 -36.10
CA GLY A 60 -3.90 -11.56 -36.26
C GLY A 60 -4.93 -12.21 -35.32
N GLY A 61 -4.48 -13.03 -34.36
CA GLY A 61 -5.37 -13.82 -33.52
C GLY A 61 -6.13 -13.00 -32.48
N VAL A 62 -7.47 -13.04 -32.54
CA VAL A 62 -8.35 -12.33 -31.59
C VAL A 62 -8.06 -12.70 -30.13
N LEU A 63 -7.67 -13.96 -29.86
CA LEU A 63 -7.32 -14.40 -28.52
C LEU A 63 -6.11 -13.63 -27.94
N ALA A 64 -5.07 -13.41 -28.74
CA ALA A 64 -3.91 -12.63 -28.30
C ALA A 64 -4.30 -11.17 -28.00
N LEU A 65 -5.21 -10.59 -28.80
CA LEU A 65 -5.73 -9.25 -28.54
C LEU A 65 -6.48 -9.17 -27.21
N VAL A 66 -7.42 -10.09 -26.96
CA VAL A 66 -8.23 -10.12 -25.73
C VAL A 66 -7.34 -10.29 -24.50
N VAL A 67 -6.36 -11.21 -24.55
CA VAL A 67 -5.43 -11.42 -23.44
C VAL A 67 -4.54 -10.19 -23.23
N GLY A 68 -4.09 -9.55 -24.31
CA GLY A 68 -3.32 -8.30 -24.24
C GLY A 68 -4.10 -7.14 -23.61
N ASP A 69 -5.38 -7.01 -23.95
CA ASP A 69 -6.28 -6.00 -23.35
C ASP A 69 -6.55 -6.28 -21.88
N ALA A 70 -6.77 -7.54 -21.50
CA ALA A 70 -6.95 -7.93 -20.10
C ALA A 70 -5.72 -7.58 -19.27
N PHE A 71 -4.52 -7.90 -19.76
CA PHE A 71 -3.27 -7.52 -19.11
C PHE A 71 -3.06 -6.00 -19.05
N MET A 72 -3.46 -5.27 -20.09
CA MET A 72 -3.39 -3.81 -20.11
C MET A 72 -4.19 -3.19 -18.96
N VAL A 73 -5.37 -3.74 -18.66
CA VAL A 73 -6.23 -3.32 -17.55
C VAL A 73 -5.71 -3.82 -16.20
N LEU A 74 -5.18 -5.04 -16.16
CA LEU A 74 -4.59 -5.63 -14.95
C LEU A 74 -3.36 -4.88 -14.45
N GLY A 75 -2.61 -4.18 -15.29
CA GLY A 75 -1.49 -3.32 -14.84
C GLY A 75 -1.92 -2.29 -13.79
N PRO A 76 -2.70 -1.25 -14.17
CA PRO A 76 -3.23 -0.28 -13.22
C PRO A 76 -4.22 -0.89 -12.23
N GLY A 77 -4.93 -1.95 -12.60
CA GLY A 77 -5.83 -2.68 -11.70
C GLY A 77 -5.08 -3.34 -10.53
N ALA A 78 -3.96 -4.01 -10.79
CA ALA A 78 -3.13 -4.58 -9.75
C ALA A 78 -2.49 -3.49 -8.88
N MET A 79 -2.14 -2.34 -9.44
CA MET A 79 -1.73 -1.19 -8.61
C MET A 79 -2.88 -0.70 -7.70
N LEU A 80 -4.13 -0.68 -8.19
CA LEU A 80 -5.29 -0.37 -7.35
C LEU A 80 -5.50 -1.39 -6.23
N LEU A 81 -5.26 -2.68 -6.50
CA LEU A 81 -5.26 -3.74 -5.49
C LEU A 81 -4.14 -3.54 -4.46
N ALA A 82 -2.93 -3.19 -4.91
CA ALA A 82 -1.79 -2.90 -4.04
C ALA A 82 -2.14 -1.78 -3.05
N MET A 83 -2.70 -0.69 -3.57
CA MET A 83 -3.14 0.46 -2.77
C MET A 83 -4.34 0.12 -1.89
N GLY A 84 -5.26 -0.71 -2.38
CA GLY A 84 -6.39 -1.24 -1.61
C GLY A 84 -5.94 -2.10 -0.43
N ALA A 85 -4.88 -2.89 -0.59
CA ALA A 85 -4.29 -3.68 0.48
C ALA A 85 -3.70 -2.79 1.58
N LEU A 86 -2.97 -1.72 1.20
CA LEU A 86 -2.42 -0.77 2.18
C LEU A 86 -3.49 0.03 2.91
N THR A 87 -4.57 0.40 2.23
CA THR A 87 -5.61 1.28 2.78
C THR A 87 -6.79 0.53 3.41
N GLY A 88 -6.78 -0.81 3.45
CA GLY A 88 -7.88 -1.61 3.98
C GLY A 88 -9.11 -1.71 3.07
N HIS A 89 -9.01 -1.33 1.79
CA HIS A 89 -10.11 -1.31 0.82
C HIS A 89 -9.97 -2.37 -0.28
N LEU A 90 -9.22 -3.44 -0.01
CA LEU A 90 -8.91 -4.49 -0.99
C LEU A 90 -10.15 -5.09 -1.65
N ARG A 91 -11.22 -5.33 -0.89
CA ARG A 91 -12.46 -5.92 -1.42
C ARG A 91 -13.10 -5.06 -2.52
N ALA A 92 -13.17 -3.74 -2.31
CA ALA A 92 -13.71 -2.82 -3.30
C ALA A 92 -12.82 -2.81 -4.56
N ALA A 93 -11.49 -2.78 -4.37
CA ALA A 93 -10.54 -2.84 -5.47
C ALA A 93 -10.66 -4.14 -6.29
N VAL A 94 -10.82 -5.30 -5.64
CA VAL A 94 -11.04 -6.60 -6.33
C VAL A 94 -12.29 -6.56 -7.20
N ILE A 95 -13.40 -6.05 -6.67
CA ILE A 95 -14.66 -5.93 -7.43
C ILE A 95 -14.46 -5.01 -8.65
N THR A 96 -13.89 -3.83 -8.43
CA THR A 96 -13.64 -2.85 -9.52
C THR A 96 -12.75 -3.43 -10.61
N VAL A 97 -11.65 -4.10 -10.25
CA VAL A 97 -10.71 -4.68 -11.21
C VAL A 97 -11.35 -5.86 -11.96
N SER A 98 -12.09 -6.71 -11.26
CA SER A 98 -12.78 -7.85 -11.89
C SER A 98 -13.80 -7.39 -12.93
N VAL A 99 -14.63 -6.39 -12.57
CA VAL A 99 -15.59 -5.79 -13.50
C VAL A 99 -14.88 -5.16 -14.70
N ALA A 100 -13.79 -4.42 -14.47
CA ALA A 100 -13.02 -3.78 -15.54
C ALA A 100 -12.44 -4.80 -16.54
N VAL A 101 -11.85 -5.89 -16.05
CA VAL A 101 -11.27 -6.95 -16.89
C VAL A 101 -12.35 -7.66 -17.70
N VAL A 102 -13.49 -8.01 -17.09
CA VAL A 102 -14.62 -8.66 -17.78
C VAL A 102 -15.19 -7.72 -18.85
N LEU A 103 -15.42 -6.45 -18.50
CA LEU A 103 -15.96 -5.44 -19.42
C LEU A 103 -15.05 -5.26 -20.64
N VAL A 104 -13.75 -5.10 -20.44
CA VAL A 104 -12.79 -4.94 -21.55
C VAL A 104 -12.72 -6.21 -22.39
N SER A 105 -12.71 -7.39 -21.77
CA SER A 105 -12.67 -8.66 -22.49
C SER A 105 -13.89 -8.87 -23.38
N ILE A 106 -15.10 -8.60 -22.87
CA ILE A 106 -16.36 -8.70 -23.62
C ILE A 106 -16.41 -7.65 -24.74
N THR A 107 -16.01 -6.41 -24.46
CA THR A 107 -16.06 -5.36 -25.49
C THR A 107 -15.05 -5.60 -26.61
N THR A 108 -13.88 -6.18 -26.32
CA THR A 108 -12.94 -6.62 -27.37
C THR A 108 -13.53 -7.70 -28.28
N THR A 109 -14.32 -8.63 -27.76
CA THR A 109 -14.86 -9.74 -28.57
C THR A 109 -16.14 -9.38 -29.32
N VAL A 110 -16.97 -8.50 -28.77
CA VAL A 110 -18.34 -8.27 -29.27
C VAL A 110 -18.48 -6.97 -30.07
N THR A 111 -17.60 -5.99 -29.89
CA THR A 111 -17.78 -4.65 -30.46
C THR A 111 -16.75 -4.29 -31.52
N ASP A 112 -17.10 -3.32 -32.37
CA ASP A 112 -16.17 -2.75 -33.34
C ASP A 112 -14.91 -2.19 -32.68
N THR A 113 -13.79 -2.24 -33.39
CA THR A 113 -12.47 -1.83 -32.90
C THR A 113 -12.45 -0.43 -32.28
N ARG A 114 -13.21 0.52 -32.84
CA ARG A 114 -13.29 1.91 -32.33
C ARG A 114 -14.01 1.98 -30.98
N THR A 115 -15.13 1.28 -30.84
CA THR A 115 -15.92 1.24 -29.60
C THR A 115 -15.15 0.52 -28.50
N SER A 116 -14.56 -0.63 -28.82
CA SER A 116 -13.70 -1.38 -27.91
C SER A 116 -12.55 -0.52 -27.38
N LEU A 117 -11.91 0.27 -28.26
CA LEU A 117 -10.80 1.13 -27.87
C LEU A 117 -11.24 2.30 -26.97
N LEU A 118 -12.41 2.91 -27.19
CA LEU A 118 -12.95 3.91 -26.26
C LEU A 118 -13.19 3.34 -24.86
N VAL A 119 -13.81 2.15 -24.79
CA VAL A 119 -14.07 1.49 -23.51
C VAL A 119 -12.76 1.22 -22.77
N LYS A 120 -11.73 0.72 -23.47
CA LYS A 120 -10.41 0.49 -22.89
C LYS A 120 -9.78 1.76 -22.31
N ILE A 121 -9.77 2.85 -23.07
CA ILE A 121 -9.19 4.12 -22.59
C ILE A 121 -9.98 4.66 -21.39
N ALA A 122 -11.32 4.54 -21.42
CA ALA A 122 -12.16 4.96 -20.31
C ALA A 122 -11.89 4.14 -19.04
N VAL A 123 -11.79 2.81 -19.17
CA VAL A 123 -11.45 1.91 -18.05
C VAL A 123 -10.06 2.23 -17.48
N LEU A 124 -9.05 2.44 -18.33
CA LEU A 124 -7.71 2.84 -17.88
C LEU A 124 -7.74 4.17 -17.13
N CYS A 125 -8.48 5.16 -17.65
CA CYS A 125 -8.66 6.45 -16.99
C CYS A 125 -9.25 6.28 -15.58
N VAL A 126 -10.33 5.50 -15.44
CA VAL A 126 -10.99 5.23 -14.15
C VAL A 126 -10.05 4.52 -13.19
N LEU A 127 -9.32 3.49 -13.64
CA LEU A 127 -8.39 2.76 -12.77
C LEU A 127 -7.24 3.65 -12.30
N CYS A 128 -6.64 4.45 -13.18
CA CYS A 128 -5.60 5.40 -12.80
C CYS A 128 -6.12 6.49 -11.84
N LEU A 129 -7.34 7.00 -12.06
CA LEU A 129 -7.97 7.91 -11.09
C LEU A 129 -8.25 7.21 -9.75
N GLY A 130 -8.62 5.94 -9.77
CA GLY A 130 -8.76 5.12 -8.57
C GLY A 130 -7.46 5.02 -7.78
N VAL A 131 -6.35 4.68 -8.46
CA VAL A 131 -5.02 4.63 -7.84
C VAL A 131 -4.64 6.00 -7.28
N ALA A 132 -4.81 7.07 -8.06
CA ALA A 132 -4.56 8.44 -7.61
C ALA A 132 -5.41 8.83 -6.39
N GLY A 133 -6.70 8.45 -6.37
CA GLY A 133 -7.59 8.67 -5.24
C GLY A 133 -7.12 7.95 -3.98
N GLN A 134 -6.67 6.70 -4.11
CA GLN A 134 -6.12 5.93 -2.99
C GLN A 134 -4.80 6.53 -2.47
N THR A 135 -3.94 7.04 -3.34
CA THR A 135 -2.67 7.69 -2.92
C THR A 135 -2.85 8.95 -2.08
N ARG A 136 -4.02 9.60 -2.15
CA ARG A 136 -4.32 10.82 -1.37
C ARG A 136 -4.82 10.54 0.05
N ARG A 137 -5.06 9.28 0.41
CA ARG A 137 -5.60 8.95 1.74
C ARG A 137 -4.52 9.14 2.81
N ALA A 138 -4.95 9.60 3.99
CA ALA A 138 -4.09 9.92 5.13
C ALA A 138 -3.16 8.76 5.53
N ALA A 139 -3.60 7.51 5.32
CA ALA A 139 -2.79 6.30 5.48
C ALA A 139 -1.42 6.35 4.76
N LEU A 140 -1.30 7.11 3.67
CA LEU A 140 -0.16 7.09 2.76
C LEU A 140 0.53 8.45 2.62
N THR A 141 0.03 9.47 3.32
CA THR A 141 0.65 10.80 3.33
C THR A 141 1.94 10.78 4.14
N GLY A 142 3.07 11.11 3.49
CA GLY A 142 4.39 11.19 4.13
C GLY A 142 5.41 10.14 3.66
N PHE A 143 4.99 9.10 2.92
CA PHE A 143 5.93 8.12 2.37
C PHE A 143 6.57 8.60 1.07
N ALA A 144 7.88 8.35 0.92
CA ALA A 144 8.56 8.63 -0.33
C ALA A 144 7.97 7.75 -1.44
N GLY A 145 7.65 8.35 -2.59
CA GLY A 145 7.08 7.65 -3.75
C GLY A 145 5.56 7.73 -3.90
N THR A 146 4.79 8.06 -2.85
CA THR A 146 3.32 8.21 -2.99
C THR A 146 2.93 9.43 -3.84
N THR A 147 3.70 10.51 -3.74
CA THR A 147 3.54 11.68 -4.62
C THR A 147 3.86 11.32 -6.07
N THR A 148 4.90 10.51 -6.31
CA THR A 148 5.25 10.04 -7.65
C THR A 148 4.14 9.16 -8.23
N LEU A 149 3.60 8.21 -7.46
CA LEU A 149 2.45 7.40 -7.87
C LEU A 149 1.23 8.28 -8.20
N LEU A 150 0.94 9.28 -7.37
CA LEU A 150 -0.14 10.23 -7.62
C LEU A 150 0.04 10.96 -8.94
N VAL A 151 1.22 11.58 -9.16
CA VAL A 151 1.51 12.38 -10.35
C VAL A 151 1.46 11.51 -11.62
N VAL A 152 2.05 10.32 -11.58
CA VAL A 152 2.09 9.41 -12.75
C VAL A 152 0.68 8.95 -13.12
N ASN A 153 -0.12 8.51 -12.13
CA ASN A 153 -1.48 8.03 -12.41
C ASN A 153 -2.42 9.16 -12.83
N LEU A 154 -2.30 10.34 -12.21
CA LEU A 154 -3.09 11.52 -12.61
C LEU A 154 -2.70 12.00 -14.02
N GLY A 155 -1.40 12.02 -14.33
CA GLY A 155 -0.88 12.37 -15.64
C GLY A 155 -1.36 11.40 -16.73
N TYR A 156 -1.29 10.10 -16.47
CA TYR A 156 -1.76 9.08 -17.40
C TYR A 156 -3.28 9.12 -17.58
N ALA A 157 -4.05 9.32 -16.50
CA ALA A 157 -5.49 9.52 -16.58
C ALA A 157 -5.85 10.77 -17.42
N THR A 158 -5.14 11.87 -17.22
CA THR A 158 -5.33 13.11 -18.01
C THR A 158 -5.03 12.88 -19.49
N PHE A 159 -3.97 12.13 -19.79
CA PHE A 159 -3.65 11.72 -21.17
C PHE A 159 -4.77 10.86 -21.78
N CYS A 160 -5.28 9.87 -21.04
CA CYS A 160 -6.41 9.04 -21.48
C CYS A 160 -7.68 9.87 -21.72
N ALA A 161 -8.01 10.80 -20.82
CA ALA A 161 -9.15 11.70 -20.96
C ALA A 161 -9.00 12.60 -22.21
N GLY A 162 -7.81 13.18 -22.41
CA GLY A 162 -7.50 13.97 -23.60
C GLY A 162 -7.68 13.16 -24.89
N ARG A 163 -7.27 11.89 -24.89
CA ARG A 163 -7.45 10.99 -26.02
C ARG A 163 -8.93 10.71 -26.33
N ILE A 164 -9.76 10.50 -25.30
CA ILE A 164 -11.22 10.36 -25.47
C ILE A 164 -11.82 11.64 -26.04
N VAL A 165 -11.51 12.80 -25.45
CA VAL A 165 -12.04 14.09 -25.89
C VAL A 165 -11.65 14.36 -27.34
N ALA A 166 -10.39 14.17 -27.72
CA ALA A 166 -9.93 14.36 -29.09
C ALA A 166 -10.62 13.42 -30.09
N ALA A 167 -10.80 12.14 -29.70
CA ALA A 167 -11.50 11.16 -30.52
C ALA A 167 -12.98 11.54 -30.76
N LEU A 168 -13.66 12.07 -29.74
CA LEU A 168 -15.08 12.45 -29.82
C LEU A 168 -15.32 13.80 -30.50
N THR A 169 -14.39 14.76 -30.36
CA THR A 169 -14.58 16.14 -30.85
C THR A 169 -13.98 16.39 -32.23
N VAL A 170 -12.77 15.89 -32.48
CA VAL A 170 -12.02 16.14 -33.74
C VAL A 170 -12.06 14.90 -34.66
N GLY A 171 -12.35 13.73 -34.09
CA GLY A 171 -12.42 12.46 -34.81
C GLY A 171 -11.08 11.74 -34.91
N TRP A 172 -11.17 10.40 -34.96
CA TRP A 172 -10.04 9.45 -35.02
C TRP A 172 -9.09 9.69 -36.19
N GLU A 173 -9.62 10.16 -37.31
CA GLU A 173 -8.86 10.32 -38.55
C GLU A 173 -8.16 11.68 -38.64
N SER A 174 -8.38 12.58 -37.68
CA SER A 174 -7.83 13.93 -37.74
C SER A 174 -6.30 13.95 -37.67
N PRO A 175 -5.63 14.89 -38.37
CA PRO A 175 -4.18 15.02 -38.31
C PRO A 175 -3.66 15.24 -36.87
N LEU A 176 -4.42 15.99 -36.07
CA LEU A 176 -4.12 16.22 -34.65
C LEU A 176 -4.16 14.91 -33.85
N TYR A 177 -5.20 14.10 -34.03
CA TYR A 177 -5.32 12.82 -33.33
C TYR A 177 -4.18 11.87 -33.71
N ARG A 178 -3.82 11.80 -35.00
CA ARG A 178 -2.67 11.00 -35.46
C ARG A 178 -1.33 11.52 -34.95
N ALA A 179 -1.14 12.83 -34.87
CA ALA A 179 0.12 13.41 -34.41
C ALA A 179 0.37 13.14 -32.91
N VAL A 180 -0.66 13.33 -32.09
CA VAL A 180 -0.52 13.30 -30.62
C VAL A 180 -0.89 11.94 -30.01
N PHE A 181 -1.85 11.23 -30.59
CA PHE A 181 -2.43 10.00 -30.04
C PHE A 181 -2.24 8.77 -30.96
N SER A 182 -1.26 8.82 -31.86
CA SER A 182 -0.82 7.62 -32.60
C SER A 182 -0.18 6.59 -31.67
N ILE A 183 0.12 5.43 -32.24
CA ILE A 183 0.74 4.30 -31.53
C ILE A 183 2.05 4.74 -30.87
N VAL A 184 2.94 5.41 -31.60
CA VAL A 184 4.28 5.75 -31.09
C VAL A 184 4.24 6.66 -29.85
N PRO A 185 3.54 7.81 -29.85
CA PRO A 185 3.40 8.64 -28.64
C PRO A 185 2.70 7.91 -27.50
N THR A 186 1.64 7.15 -27.79
CA THR A 186 0.88 6.42 -26.77
C THR A 186 1.77 5.37 -26.07
N THR A 187 2.54 4.61 -26.85
CA THR A 187 3.47 3.62 -26.32
C THR A 187 4.59 4.27 -25.51
N ALA A 188 5.13 5.42 -25.96
CA ALA A 188 6.15 6.16 -25.21
C ALA A 188 5.61 6.64 -23.85
N VAL A 189 4.42 7.25 -23.84
CA VAL A 189 3.76 7.70 -22.60
C VAL A 189 3.48 6.53 -21.67
N GLY A 190 2.99 5.40 -22.20
CA GLY A 190 2.78 4.17 -21.44
C GLY A 190 4.06 3.62 -20.82
N ALA A 191 5.15 3.55 -21.60
CA ALA A 191 6.45 3.09 -21.11
C ALA A 191 7.00 3.98 -19.99
N ILE A 192 6.93 5.31 -20.16
CA ILE A 192 7.32 6.27 -19.13
C ILE A 192 6.49 6.08 -17.86
N ALA A 193 5.17 5.91 -17.99
CA ALA A 193 4.28 5.69 -16.85
C ALA A 193 4.61 4.40 -16.10
N VAL A 194 4.90 3.29 -16.81
CA VAL A 194 5.30 2.02 -16.20
C VAL A 194 6.62 2.15 -15.44
N VAL A 195 7.64 2.76 -16.05
CA VAL A 195 8.96 2.97 -15.41
C VAL A 195 8.82 3.87 -14.18
N ALA A 196 8.09 4.98 -14.29
CA ALA A 196 7.88 5.90 -13.19
C ALA A 196 7.07 5.25 -12.05
N THR A 197 6.08 4.41 -12.38
CA THR A 197 5.33 3.61 -11.40
C THR A 197 6.25 2.62 -10.68
N GLY A 198 7.13 1.91 -11.41
CA GLY A 198 8.11 0.99 -10.81
C GLY A 198 9.09 1.70 -9.88
N LEU A 199 9.59 2.87 -10.27
CA LEU A 199 10.44 3.71 -9.41
C LEU A 199 9.69 4.17 -8.15
N ALA A 200 8.42 4.55 -8.29
CA ALA A 200 7.60 4.98 -7.17
C ALA A 200 7.31 3.84 -6.19
N VAL A 201 6.98 2.64 -6.69
CA VAL A 201 6.85 1.42 -5.87
C VAL A 201 8.16 1.13 -5.13
N TRP A 202 9.29 1.19 -5.82
CA TRP A 202 10.60 0.97 -5.18
C TRP A 202 10.89 1.97 -4.06
N GLN A 203 10.56 3.26 -4.28
CA GLN A 203 10.67 4.29 -3.24
C GLN A 203 9.76 4.01 -2.05
N VAL A 204 8.51 3.60 -2.29
CA VAL A 204 7.55 3.23 -1.24
C VAL A 204 8.10 2.07 -0.42
N LEU A 205 8.51 0.98 -1.07
CA LEU A 205 9.09 -0.20 -0.41
C LEU A 205 10.34 0.15 0.39
N ARG A 206 11.24 0.97 -0.16
CA ARG A 206 12.44 1.43 0.55
C ARG A 206 12.09 2.28 1.77
N SER A 207 11.10 3.17 1.66
CA SER A 207 10.68 4.07 2.75
C SER A 207 9.94 3.34 3.87
N GLN A 208 9.20 2.29 3.53
CA GLN A 208 8.53 1.39 4.47
C GLN A 208 9.53 0.50 5.24
N GLY A 209 10.83 0.63 4.97
CA GLY A 209 11.84 -0.19 5.60
C GLY A 209 11.61 -1.65 5.26
N TRP A 210 11.48 -1.98 3.95
CA TRP A 210 11.75 -3.33 3.45
C TRP A 210 13.25 -3.65 3.61
N SER A 211 13.71 -3.50 4.84
CA SER A 211 14.92 -4.08 5.33
C SER A 211 14.63 -5.57 5.47
N LEU A 212 15.03 -6.30 4.44
CA LEU A 212 15.53 -7.68 4.53
C LEU A 212 16.70 -7.82 5.55
N ARG A 213 16.86 -6.88 6.49
CA ARG A 213 17.90 -6.75 7.50
C ARG A 213 17.25 -6.26 8.80
N ARG A 214 17.17 -7.16 9.78
CA ARG A 214 16.41 -7.12 11.05
C ARG A 214 14.92 -7.48 10.83
N ARG A 215 14.41 -8.72 10.90
CA ARG A 215 14.77 -9.83 11.81
C ARG A 215 15.45 -9.34 13.07
N SER A 216 14.86 -8.32 13.69
CA SER A 216 15.18 -8.06 15.08
C SER A 216 14.40 -9.13 15.82
N ASP A 217 15.11 -10.15 16.30
CA ASP A 217 14.74 -10.90 17.51
C ASP A 217 14.72 -9.96 18.72
N ALA A 218 14.16 -8.74 18.57
CA ALA A 218 13.80 -7.94 19.71
C ALA A 218 12.62 -8.69 20.34
N PRO A 219 12.75 -9.14 21.60
CA PRO A 219 11.65 -9.81 22.27
C PRO A 219 10.48 -8.83 22.27
N ALA A 220 9.47 -9.12 21.46
CA ALA A 220 8.20 -8.40 21.42
C ALA A 220 7.37 -8.75 22.66
N GLU A 221 8.01 -8.65 23.83
CA GLU A 221 7.42 -8.96 25.14
C GLU A 221 6.63 -7.80 25.71
N GLU A 222 6.78 -6.56 25.22
CA GLU A 222 5.82 -5.50 25.56
C GLU A 222 5.81 -4.40 24.48
N LEU A 223 4.86 -4.48 23.55
CA LEU A 223 4.56 -3.34 22.68
C LEU A 223 3.73 -2.34 23.50
N VAL A 224 4.41 -1.34 24.04
CA VAL A 224 3.83 -0.35 24.94
C VAL A 224 4.21 1.03 24.43
N VAL A 225 3.21 1.84 24.08
CA VAL A 225 3.39 3.23 23.68
C VAL A 225 2.71 4.13 24.69
N GLU A 226 3.48 5.01 25.31
CA GLU A 226 2.94 6.02 26.22
C GLU A 226 2.52 7.28 25.45
N VAL A 227 1.26 7.68 25.63
CA VAL A 227 0.66 8.86 25.02
C VAL A 227 0.01 9.70 26.11
N ALA A 228 0.62 10.85 26.42
CA ALA A 228 0.06 11.85 27.33
C ALA A 228 -0.45 11.28 28.68
N GLY A 229 0.35 10.44 29.35
CA GLY A 229 0.01 9.81 30.62
C GLY A 229 -0.85 8.55 30.53
N TRP A 230 -1.09 8.05 29.32
CA TRP A 230 -1.79 6.79 29.08
C TRP A 230 -0.86 5.79 28.41
N ARG A 231 -0.96 4.52 28.83
CA ARG A 231 -0.28 3.37 28.26
C ARG A 231 -1.19 2.72 27.21
N VAL A 232 -0.71 2.61 25.99
CA VAL A 232 -1.41 1.92 24.90
C VAL A 232 -0.64 0.66 24.53
N SER A 233 -1.28 -0.49 24.60
CA SER A 233 -0.67 -1.80 24.34
C SER A 233 -1.58 -2.73 23.56
N LEU A 234 -1.02 -3.84 23.05
CA LEU A 234 -1.80 -4.93 22.47
C LEU A 234 -2.30 -5.88 23.56
N THR A 235 -3.56 -6.29 23.46
CA THR A 235 -4.15 -7.42 24.20
C THR A 235 -3.38 -8.69 23.84
N ASP A 236 -2.68 -9.27 24.81
CA ASP A 236 -1.84 -10.48 24.67
C ASP A 236 -1.03 -10.54 23.35
N PRO A 237 0.18 -9.95 23.32
CA PRO A 237 1.02 -9.92 22.12
C PRO A 237 1.38 -11.31 21.56
N ALA A 238 1.34 -12.35 22.39
CA ALA A 238 1.65 -13.72 21.96
C ALA A 238 0.50 -14.31 21.15
N ASP A 239 -0.74 -14.12 21.61
CA ASP A 239 -1.93 -14.59 20.90
C ASP A 239 -2.20 -13.81 19.62
N VAL A 240 -1.98 -12.49 19.62
CA VAL A 240 -2.05 -11.69 18.39
C VAL A 240 -1.00 -12.17 17.38
N ARG A 241 0.22 -12.51 17.82
CA ARG A 241 1.26 -13.04 16.93
C ARG A 241 0.90 -14.40 16.35
N ARG A 242 0.27 -15.28 17.14
CA ARG A 242 -0.21 -16.58 16.65
C ARG A 242 -1.35 -16.42 15.64
N ALA A 243 -2.26 -15.48 15.88
CA ALA A 243 -3.43 -15.28 15.05
C ALA A 243 -3.13 -14.51 13.74
N PHE A 244 -2.27 -13.49 13.80
CA PHE A 244 -2.04 -12.55 12.69
C PHE A 244 -0.63 -12.64 12.08
N GLY A 245 0.29 -13.39 12.70
CA GLY A 245 1.68 -13.51 12.25
C GLY A 245 2.60 -12.42 12.80
N ALA A 246 3.91 -12.70 12.79
CA ALA A 246 4.93 -11.79 13.33
C ALA A 246 5.08 -10.48 12.53
N ASP A 247 4.89 -10.54 11.21
CA ASP A 247 5.02 -9.37 10.34
C ASP A 247 3.89 -8.37 10.60
N THR A 248 2.65 -8.85 10.71
CA THR A 248 1.49 -8.02 11.04
C THR A 248 1.64 -7.35 12.40
N VAL A 249 2.13 -8.06 13.42
CA VAL A 249 2.39 -7.45 14.75
C VAL A 249 3.46 -6.36 14.68
N SER A 250 4.48 -6.55 13.85
CA SER A 250 5.53 -5.55 13.65
C SER A 250 5.03 -4.31 12.90
N GLU A 251 4.13 -4.48 11.93
CA GLU A 251 3.43 -3.37 11.25
C GLU A 251 2.55 -2.59 12.25
N ILE A 252 1.74 -3.31 13.03
CA ILE A 252 0.88 -2.76 14.10
C ILE A 252 1.70 -1.95 15.10
N ALA A 253 2.85 -2.49 15.52
CA ALA A 253 3.79 -1.83 16.42
C ALA A 253 4.29 -0.48 15.90
N ARG A 254 4.77 -0.47 14.66
CA ARG A 254 5.32 0.71 14.01
C ARG A 254 4.25 1.78 13.79
N ASP A 255 3.04 1.37 13.39
CA ASP A 255 1.90 2.27 13.23
C ASP A 255 1.50 2.88 14.57
N LEU A 256 1.45 2.07 15.64
CA LEU A 256 1.12 2.52 16.99
C LEU A 256 2.15 3.52 17.54
N GLU A 257 3.44 3.26 17.36
CA GLU A 257 4.52 4.20 17.71
C GLU A 257 4.39 5.53 16.94
N THR A 258 4.07 5.45 15.65
CA THR A 258 3.91 6.62 14.79
C THR A 258 2.71 7.47 15.20
N VAL A 259 1.55 6.83 15.41
CA VAL A 259 0.30 7.48 15.84
C VAL A 259 0.48 8.04 17.25
N GLY A 260 0.99 7.23 18.18
CA GLY A 260 1.23 7.64 19.56
C GLY A 260 2.21 8.80 19.65
N GLY A 261 3.29 8.78 18.87
CA GLY A 261 4.23 9.90 18.77
C GLY A 261 3.60 11.18 18.19
N ALA A 262 2.70 11.06 17.21
CA ALA A 262 1.97 12.21 16.66
C ALA A 262 0.97 12.80 17.66
N LEU A 263 0.21 11.94 18.36
CA LEU A 263 -0.73 12.34 19.41
C LEU A 263 0.00 12.95 20.61
N ARG A 264 1.14 12.39 21.03
CA ARG A 264 1.98 12.94 22.09
C ARG A 264 2.46 14.35 21.75
N ARG A 265 3.04 14.54 20.54
CA ARG A 265 3.44 15.87 20.06
C ARG A 265 2.26 16.84 20.05
N ARG A 266 1.07 16.40 19.64
CA ARG A 266 -0.16 17.21 19.64
C ARG A 266 -0.60 17.59 21.06
N ALA A 267 -0.55 16.67 22.01
CA ALA A 267 -0.84 16.94 23.41
C ALA A 267 0.12 17.98 24.00
N GLU A 268 1.42 17.84 23.71
CA GLU A 268 2.47 18.78 24.14
C GLU A 268 2.30 20.18 23.52
N THR A 269 2.01 20.26 22.22
CA THR A 269 1.89 21.56 21.51
C THR A 269 0.56 22.28 21.75
N THR A 270 -0.52 21.53 21.96
CA THR A 270 -1.87 22.12 22.12
C THR A 270 -2.27 22.23 23.58
N ALA A 271 -1.43 21.76 24.53
CA ALA A 271 -1.76 21.59 25.94
C ALA A 271 -3.06 20.82 26.19
N VAL A 272 -3.42 19.92 25.27
CA VAL A 272 -4.63 19.09 25.38
C VAL A 272 -4.29 17.88 26.24
N SER A 273 -4.89 17.79 27.42
CA SER A 273 -4.95 16.54 28.19
C SER A 273 -6.17 15.74 27.75
N PHE A 274 -6.01 14.45 27.51
CA PHE A 274 -7.17 13.56 27.31
C PHE A 274 -7.86 13.33 28.67
N ALA A 275 -9.14 13.68 28.77
CA ALA A 275 -9.88 13.63 30.03
C ALA A 275 -10.24 12.20 30.46
N SER A 276 -10.19 11.23 29.53
CA SER A 276 -10.47 9.82 29.80
C SER A 276 -9.79 8.89 28.79
N SER A 277 -9.67 7.61 29.16
CA SER A 277 -9.24 6.55 28.25
C SER A 277 -10.14 6.45 27.01
N GLY A 278 -11.45 6.71 27.17
CA GLY A 278 -12.41 6.70 26.07
C GLY A 278 -12.14 7.80 25.03
N GLU A 279 -11.73 8.99 25.47
CA GLU A 279 -11.41 10.10 24.57
C GLU A 279 -10.13 9.84 23.77
N LEU A 280 -9.09 9.31 24.44
CA LEU A 280 -7.86 8.88 23.77
C LEU A 280 -8.13 7.72 22.80
N ALA A 281 -8.91 6.72 23.22
CA ALA A 281 -9.29 5.59 22.39
C ALA A 281 -10.09 6.03 21.15
N ALA A 282 -10.96 7.03 21.25
CA ALA A 282 -11.69 7.59 20.12
C ALA A 282 -10.75 8.28 19.12
N HIS A 283 -9.78 9.06 19.59
CA HIS A 283 -8.78 9.71 18.73
C HIS A 283 -7.84 8.69 18.07
N LEU A 284 -7.33 7.71 18.84
CA LEU A 284 -6.54 6.60 18.31
C LEU A 284 -7.32 5.84 17.24
N ARG A 285 -8.58 5.51 17.51
CA ARG A 285 -9.46 4.83 16.56
C ARG A 285 -9.58 5.60 15.24
N LEU A 286 -9.87 6.89 15.29
CA LEU A 286 -9.98 7.72 14.07
C LEU A 286 -8.67 7.75 13.27
N GLU A 287 -7.52 7.91 13.95
CA GLU A 287 -6.20 7.94 13.32
C GLU A 287 -5.76 6.58 12.74
N LEU A 288 -6.14 5.48 13.40
CA LEU A 288 -5.84 4.11 12.96
C LEU A 288 -6.78 3.68 11.82
N GLU A 289 -8.09 3.99 11.91
CA GLU A 289 -9.04 3.79 10.81
C GLU A 289 -8.63 4.59 9.57
N ALA A 290 -8.13 5.82 9.75
CA ALA A 290 -7.59 6.63 8.65
C ALA A 290 -6.33 6.01 8.02
N ARG A 291 -5.58 5.19 8.77
CA ARG A 291 -4.46 4.34 8.32
C ARG A 291 -4.91 2.97 7.79
N GLY A 292 -6.21 2.73 7.68
CA GLY A 292 -6.79 1.51 7.13
C GLY A 292 -6.88 0.35 8.11
N TRP A 293 -6.67 0.58 9.42
CA TRP A 293 -6.92 -0.44 10.43
C TRP A 293 -8.39 -0.86 10.44
N SER A 294 -8.62 -2.17 10.52
CA SER A 294 -9.93 -2.78 10.65
C SER A 294 -10.44 -2.64 12.09
N PRO A 295 -11.77 -2.69 12.30
CA PRO A 295 -12.34 -2.68 13.64
C PRO A 295 -11.79 -3.81 14.53
N THR A 296 -11.45 -4.95 13.93
CA THR A 296 -10.89 -6.10 14.63
C THR A 296 -9.48 -5.83 15.12
N GLU A 297 -8.61 -5.24 14.31
CA GLU A 297 -7.24 -4.87 14.74
C GLU A 297 -7.27 -3.79 15.83
N ILE A 298 -8.19 -2.82 15.73
CA ILE A 298 -8.34 -1.75 16.73
C ILE A 298 -8.85 -2.32 18.06
N ALA A 299 -9.72 -3.33 18.03
CA ALA A 299 -10.22 -4.00 19.22
C ALA A 299 -9.14 -4.78 19.98
N LEU A 300 -7.97 -5.00 19.38
CA LEU A 300 -6.80 -5.60 20.04
C LEU A 300 -6.03 -4.60 20.90
N LEU A 301 -6.38 -3.31 20.91
CA LEU A 301 -5.67 -2.31 21.68
C LEU A 301 -6.32 -2.11 23.06
N THR A 302 -5.48 -2.08 24.10
CA THR A 302 -5.85 -1.65 25.44
C THR A 302 -5.27 -0.27 25.74
N VAL A 303 -6.07 0.56 26.40
CA VAL A 303 -5.67 1.91 26.85
C VAL A 303 -5.84 1.96 28.36
N GLU A 304 -4.72 2.02 29.07
CA GLU A 304 -4.66 2.03 30.53
C GLU A 304 -3.96 3.30 31.02
N PRO A 305 -4.27 3.81 32.23
CA PRO A 305 -3.51 4.92 32.79
C PRO A 305 -2.06 4.49 32.99
N ALA A 306 -1.10 5.33 32.59
CA ALA A 306 0.31 5.08 32.87
C ALA A 306 0.54 5.27 34.38
N VAL A 307 0.58 4.17 35.14
CA VAL A 307 0.91 4.22 36.55
C VAL A 307 2.40 4.52 36.66
N HIS A 308 2.78 5.73 37.07
CA HIS A 308 4.14 6.03 37.48
C HIS A 308 4.38 5.35 38.84
N PRO A 309 5.25 4.33 38.93
CA PRO A 309 5.56 3.70 40.20
C PRO A 309 6.64 4.52 40.89
N GLU A 310 6.35 5.74 41.37
CA GLU A 310 7.22 6.45 42.33
C GLU A 310 6.55 7.72 42.86
N GLU A 311 5.75 7.58 43.93
CA GLU A 311 5.53 8.61 44.97
C GLU A 311 4.75 8.00 46.15
N GLY A 312 5.27 6.94 46.76
CA GLY A 312 4.60 6.27 47.89
C GLY A 312 5.49 5.58 48.90
N ALA A 313 6.81 5.49 48.66
CA ALA A 313 7.73 4.74 49.52
C ALA A 313 8.94 5.59 49.96
N SER A 314 8.70 6.78 50.49
CA SER A 314 9.77 7.53 51.19
C SER A 314 9.22 8.42 52.31
N GLY A 315 8.40 7.83 53.17
CA GLY A 315 7.87 8.53 54.34
C GLY A 315 7.38 7.58 55.42
N ALA A 316 8.30 6.81 56.03
CA ALA A 316 8.23 6.34 57.43
C ALA A 316 9.04 5.04 57.62
N PHE A 317 10.38 5.11 57.67
CA PHE A 317 11.15 4.23 58.55
C PHE A 317 12.58 4.75 58.73
N ARG A 318 12.74 5.74 59.60
CA ARG A 318 14.04 6.08 60.16
C ARG A 318 13.82 6.73 61.51
N ASP A 319 13.51 5.90 62.51
CA ASP A 319 13.87 6.23 63.88
C ASP A 319 14.86 5.18 64.38
N SER A 320 15.92 5.72 64.94
CA SER A 320 17.23 5.13 65.17
C SER A 320 17.33 4.65 66.61
N GLY A 321 17.29 3.34 66.82
CA GLY A 321 17.70 2.69 68.07
C GLY A 321 19.09 2.07 67.91
N HIS A 322 20.13 2.87 68.17
CA HIS A 322 21.52 2.44 68.23
C HIS A 322 21.79 1.75 69.58
N THR A 323 22.15 0.46 69.49
CA THR A 323 23.04 -0.36 70.32
C THR A 323 23.39 0.08 71.76
N ASP A 324 23.25 -0.84 72.72
CA ASP A 324 24.46 -1.32 73.42
C ASP A 324 24.32 -2.77 73.91
N SER A 325 25.41 -3.50 73.75
CA SER A 325 25.60 -4.93 73.98
C SER A 325 26.27 -5.15 75.33
N GLY A 326 25.55 -5.71 76.29
CA GLY A 326 26.08 -6.21 77.55
C GLY A 326 26.57 -7.66 77.44
N HIS A 327 27.86 -7.85 77.71
CA HIS A 327 28.61 -9.11 77.81
C HIS A 327 28.15 -9.98 79.00
N GLY A 328 28.40 -11.29 78.94
CA GLY A 328 27.90 -12.30 79.88
C GLY A 328 28.78 -12.65 81.10
N ALA A 329 28.38 -13.75 81.74
CA ALA A 329 29.06 -14.60 82.74
C ALA A 329 29.37 -13.99 84.13
N ASP A 330 28.49 -14.23 85.11
CA ASP A 330 28.60 -15.24 86.19
C ASP A 330 27.53 -14.98 87.28
#